data_AF-A0A2W6DLI5-F1
#
_entry.id   AF-A0A2W6DLI5-F1
#
_cell.length_a   1.000
_cell.length_b   1.000
_cell.length_c   1.000
_cell.angle_alpha   90.00
_cell.angle_beta   90.00
_cell.angle_gamma   90.00
#
_symmetry.space_group_name_H-M   'P 1'
#
loop_
_entity.id
_entity.type
_entity.pdbx_description
1 polymer ?
#
loop_
_entity_poly.entity_id
_entity_poly.type
_entity_poly.pdbx_seq_one_letter_code
_entity_poly.pdbx_strand_id
1 'polypeptide(L)'
;MSQTGGARIYEVRAESEKGGVHAFGSRRTRAEAEDLMRESIDRVTKARGGNQRYWIEEIDTTGLFEFPSKPTPRERYTTRVTTTNKPNTWQTVHVDVLDGDATVASYDRNYSMLQTFEPFRQGDRIFALISTDYTDTAVMDLHTGEIIAAEQPHGNGFCPVGFYVPDWWDLHDGSTLPGSMYWRTADDEWPSGDFGFVWGCVWGDDSSWKVQYLDLSEVSDGVIKRDDRFGYLKLATDSKLVPRDFISCSSWEGERRVEFYVERGYNLTTGAPIPDEDW
;
A
#
# COMPACT_ATOMS: atom_id res chain seq x y z
N MET A 1 12.21 1.62 -22.60
CA MET A 1 11.64 1.14 -23.86
C MET A 1 10.42 0.29 -23.53
N SER A 2 9.23 0.89 -23.49
CA SER A 2 8.00 0.15 -23.23
C SER A 2 7.59 -0.56 -24.52
N GLN A 3 7.66 -1.89 -24.55
CA GLN A 3 6.95 -2.65 -25.57
C GLN A 3 5.46 -2.39 -25.34
N THR A 4 4.85 -1.55 -26.17
CA THR A 4 3.42 -1.54 -26.42
C THR A 4 3.05 -2.86 -27.09
N GLY A 5 3.14 -3.96 -26.34
CA GLY A 5 2.37 -5.16 -26.64
C GLY A 5 0.91 -4.71 -26.65
N GLY A 6 0.20 -5.03 -27.74
CA GLY A 6 -1.17 -4.58 -27.94
C GLY A 6 -2.05 -4.90 -26.74
N ALA A 7 -3.14 -4.13 -26.59
CA ALA A 7 -4.15 -4.25 -25.54
C ALA A 7 -4.90 -5.59 -25.63
N ARG A 8 -4.19 -6.70 -25.45
CA ARG A 8 -4.71 -8.05 -25.52
C ARG A 8 -3.99 -8.95 -24.53
N ILE A 9 -4.75 -9.88 -23.98
CA ILE A 9 -4.22 -11.02 -23.23
C ILE A 9 -4.67 -12.32 -23.88
N TYR A 10 -3.97 -13.40 -23.56
CA TYR A 10 -4.22 -14.74 -24.07
C TYR A 10 -4.48 -15.66 -22.89
N GLU A 11 -5.74 -16.06 -22.68
CA GLU A 11 -6.17 -16.90 -21.57
C GLU A 11 -6.28 -18.36 -22.01
N VAL A 12 -5.62 -19.25 -21.28
CA VAL A 12 -5.74 -20.68 -21.50
C VAL A 12 -6.99 -21.18 -20.80
N ARG A 13 -7.93 -21.73 -21.57
CA ARG A 13 -9.19 -22.28 -21.06
C ARG A 13 -9.31 -23.75 -21.40
N ALA A 14 -10.07 -24.47 -20.58
CA ALA A 14 -10.52 -25.81 -20.92
C ALA A 14 -11.97 -26.05 -20.51
N GLU A 15 -12.57 -26.99 -21.21
CA GLU A 15 -13.90 -27.51 -20.95
C GLU A 15 -13.78 -28.89 -20.30
N SER A 16 -14.35 -29.03 -19.11
CA SER A 16 -14.41 -30.29 -18.38
C SER A 16 -15.42 -31.26 -19.02
N GLU A 17 -15.34 -32.54 -18.68
CA GLU A 17 -16.30 -33.56 -19.18
C GLU A 17 -17.76 -33.27 -18.85
N LYS A 18 -18.01 -32.46 -17.82
CA LYS A 18 -19.35 -32.03 -17.41
C LYS A 18 -19.81 -30.73 -18.09
N GLY A 19 -19.04 -30.21 -19.07
CA GLY A 19 -19.33 -28.96 -19.78
C GLY A 19 -18.96 -27.68 -19.02
N GLY A 20 -18.35 -27.79 -17.85
CA GLY A 20 -17.87 -26.62 -17.09
C GLY A 20 -16.58 -26.07 -17.68
N VAL A 21 -16.55 -24.76 -17.96
CA VAL A 21 -15.36 -24.04 -18.44
C VAL A 21 -14.55 -23.53 -17.25
N HIS A 22 -13.23 -23.69 -17.30
CA HIS A 22 -12.30 -23.12 -16.33
C HIS A 22 -11.06 -22.56 -17.03
N ALA A 23 -10.41 -21.58 -16.40
CA ALA A 23 -9.17 -20.98 -16.89
C ALA A 23 -7.94 -21.56 -16.14
N PHE A 24 -6.83 -21.70 -16.85
CA PHE A 24 -5.52 -22.07 -16.28
C PHE A 24 -4.61 -20.87 -16.02
N GLY A 25 -5.03 -19.69 -16.49
CA GLY A 25 -4.31 -18.42 -16.35
C GLY A 25 -4.21 -17.67 -17.68
N SER A 26 -3.91 -16.39 -17.56
CA SER A 26 -3.72 -15.47 -18.68
C SER A 26 -2.25 -15.13 -18.88
N ARG A 27 -1.85 -14.84 -20.12
CA ARG A 27 -0.51 -14.38 -20.50
C ARG A 27 -0.59 -13.16 -21.39
N ARG A 28 0.51 -12.38 -21.43
CA ARG A 28 0.61 -11.17 -22.26
C ARG A 28 0.94 -11.50 -23.70
N THR A 29 1.52 -12.66 -23.96
CA THR A 29 1.81 -13.12 -25.31
C THR A 29 1.15 -14.47 -25.60
N ARG A 30 0.83 -14.68 -26.89
CA ARG A 30 0.29 -15.96 -27.36
C ARG A 30 1.26 -17.13 -27.14
N ALA A 31 2.55 -16.90 -27.35
CA ALA A 31 3.58 -17.93 -27.17
C ALA A 31 3.62 -18.43 -25.72
N GLU A 32 3.61 -17.52 -24.74
CA GLU A 32 3.54 -17.88 -23.32
C GLU A 32 2.24 -18.62 -22.98
N ALA A 33 1.11 -18.26 -23.60
CA ALA A 33 -0.15 -18.97 -23.42
C ALA A 33 -0.09 -20.39 -24.02
N GLU A 34 0.59 -20.58 -25.14
CA GLU A 34 0.81 -21.91 -25.72
C GLU A 34 1.72 -22.78 -24.85
N ASP A 35 2.77 -22.22 -24.24
CA ASP A 35 3.58 -22.89 -23.21
C ASP A 35 2.73 -23.30 -22.01
N LEU A 36 1.97 -22.36 -21.45
CA LEU A 36 1.07 -22.63 -20.32
C LEU A 36 0.02 -23.70 -20.65
N MET A 37 -0.50 -23.71 -21.87
CA MET A 37 -1.45 -24.72 -22.32
C MET A 37 -0.81 -26.11 -22.36
N ARG A 38 0.41 -26.23 -22.89
CA ARG A 38 1.16 -27.50 -22.89
C ARG A 38 1.41 -28.00 -21.47
N GLU A 39 1.88 -27.13 -20.58
CA GLU A 39 2.12 -27.45 -19.17
C GLU A 39 0.82 -27.89 -18.45
N SER A 40 -0.29 -27.22 -18.75
CA SER A 40 -1.58 -27.52 -18.14
C SER A 40 -2.14 -28.86 -18.60
N ILE A 41 -2.01 -29.20 -19.89
CA ILE A 41 -2.38 -30.51 -20.43
C ILE A 41 -1.56 -31.62 -19.76
N ASP A 42 -0.25 -31.44 -19.66
CA ASP A 42 0.65 -32.43 -19.02
C ASP A 42 0.29 -32.64 -17.55
N ARG A 43 0.09 -31.55 -16.80
CA ARG A 43 -0.33 -31.58 -15.39
C ARG A 43 -1.66 -32.30 -15.18
N VAL A 44 -2.68 -32.00 -15.98
CA VAL A 44 -4.00 -32.65 -15.86
C VAL A 44 -3.91 -34.13 -16.21
N THR A 45 -3.15 -34.48 -17.25
CA THR A 45 -2.94 -35.87 -17.67
C THR A 45 -2.23 -36.69 -16.59
N LYS A 46 -1.18 -36.13 -15.97
CA LYS A 46 -0.47 -36.75 -14.83
C LYS A 46 -1.37 -36.95 -13.62
N ALA A 47 -2.29 -36.02 -13.37
CA ALA A 47 -3.28 -36.12 -12.30
C ALA A 47 -4.45 -37.09 -12.62
N ARG A 48 -4.43 -37.75 -13.79
CA ARG A 48 -5.53 -38.59 -14.30
C ARG A 48 -6.87 -37.85 -14.41
N GLY A 49 -6.82 -36.52 -14.55
CA GLY A 49 -7.97 -35.70 -14.88
C GLY A 49 -8.26 -35.76 -16.38
N GLY A 50 -9.48 -35.36 -16.76
CA GLY A 50 -9.92 -35.29 -18.14
C GLY A 50 -10.56 -33.93 -18.44
N ASN A 51 -10.04 -33.25 -19.45
CA ASN A 51 -10.68 -32.10 -20.07
C ASN A 51 -10.97 -32.46 -21.53
N GLN A 52 -12.18 -32.14 -22.00
CA GLN A 52 -12.61 -32.47 -23.37
C GLN A 52 -11.86 -31.63 -24.40
N ARG A 53 -11.57 -30.37 -24.07
CA ARG A 53 -11.01 -29.41 -25.01
C ARG A 53 -10.17 -28.37 -24.27
N TYR A 54 -9.07 -27.98 -24.90
CA TYR A 54 -8.27 -26.81 -24.53
C TYR A 54 -8.28 -25.79 -25.67
N TRP A 55 -8.24 -24.50 -25.34
CA TRP A 55 -8.04 -23.43 -26.30
C TRP A 55 -7.38 -22.22 -25.64
N ILE A 56 -6.89 -21.32 -26.47
CA ILE A 56 -6.40 -20.01 -26.04
C ILE A 56 -7.44 -18.99 -26.51
N GLU A 57 -7.99 -18.26 -25.55
CA GLU A 57 -8.90 -17.16 -25.80
C GLU A 57 -8.13 -15.84 -25.84
N GLU A 58 -8.28 -15.11 -26.93
CA GLU A 58 -7.72 -13.78 -27.10
C GLU A 58 -8.74 -12.76 -26.59
N ILE A 59 -8.35 -11.97 -25.59
CA ILE A 59 -9.22 -11.02 -24.90
C ILE A 59 -8.66 -9.63 -25.17
N ASP A 60 -9.48 -8.74 -25.73
CA ASP A 60 -9.16 -7.32 -25.88
C ASP A 60 -9.26 -6.63 -24.53
N THR A 61 -8.16 -6.03 -24.09
CA THR A 61 -8.06 -5.33 -22.80
C THR A 61 -8.11 -3.81 -22.96
N THR A 62 -8.49 -3.30 -24.14
CA THR A 62 -8.61 -1.86 -24.37
C THR A 62 -9.64 -1.25 -23.43
N GLY A 63 -9.24 -0.24 -22.67
CA GLY A 63 -10.11 0.45 -21.71
C GLY A 63 -10.37 -0.33 -20.40
N LEU A 64 -9.70 -1.47 -20.19
CA LEU A 64 -9.65 -2.12 -18.89
C LEU A 64 -8.60 -1.46 -18.00
N PHE A 65 -8.55 -1.87 -16.73
CA PHE A 65 -7.59 -1.37 -15.74
C PHE A 65 -6.14 -1.43 -16.24
N GLU A 66 -5.40 -0.35 -16.01
CA GLU A 66 -3.97 -0.28 -16.30
C GLU A 66 -3.19 -0.42 -15.01
N PHE A 67 -2.22 -1.36 -14.98
CA PHE A 67 -1.37 -1.53 -13.82
C PHE A 67 -0.59 -0.25 -13.53
N PRO A 68 -0.53 0.21 -12.26
CA PRO A 68 0.30 1.34 -11.90
C PRO A 68 1.75 1.13 -12.33
N SER A 69 2.38 2.14 -12.92
CA SER A 69 3.75 2.03 -13.40
C SER A 69 4.75 1.81 -12.26
N LYS A 70 5.85 1.09 -12.50
CA LYS A 70 7.04 1.09 -11.63
C LYS A 70 8.06 2.15 -12.06
N PRO A 71 8.92 2.67 -11.17
CA PRO A 71 9.03 2.38 -9.73
C PRO A 71 7.80 2.82 -8.93
N THR A 72 7.53 2.19 -7.79
CA THR A 72 6.50 2.64 -6.82
C THR A 72 6.84 4.04 -6.29
N PRO A 73 5.90 4.80 -5.68
CA PRO A 73 6.23 6.12 -5.14
C PRO A 73 7.31 6.03 -4.06
N ARG A 74 7.27 4.99 -3.22
CA ARG A 74 8.30 4.73 -2.19
C ARG A 74 9.67 4.37 -2.77
N GLU A 75 9.71 3.76 -3.94
CA GLU A 75 10.97 3.47 -4.65
C GLU A 75 11.52 4.70 -5.37
N ARG A 76 10.63 5.63 -5.79
CA ARG A 76 11.00 6.83 -6.55
C ARG A 76 11.45 7.98 -5.66
N TYR A 77 10.69 8.27 -4.61
CA TYR A 77 10.90 9.46 -3.79
C TYR A 77 11.66 9.12 -2.52
N THR A 78 12.63 9.96 -2.18
CA THR A 78 13.39 9.88 -0.92
C THR A 78 13.41 11.25 -0.24
N THR A 79 13.84 11.30 1.02
CA THR A 79 13.98 12.56 1.75
C THR A 79 15.41 12.81 2.17
N ARG A 80 15.85 14.07 2.09
CA ARG A 80 17.07 14.56 2.74
C ARG A 80 16.70 15.53 3.84
N VAL A 81 17.31 15.35 5.00
CA VAL A 81 16.92 16.05 6.24
C VAL A 81 18.06 16.92 6.72
N THR A 82 17.77 18.20 7.00
CA THR A 82 18.73 19.16 7.56
C THR A 82 18.18 19.74 8.86
N THR A 83 18.85 19.48 9.97
CA THR A 83 18.43 19.98 11.30
C THR A 83 19.08 21.31 11.60
N THR A 84 18.27 22.29 12.05
CA THR A 84 18.77 23.58 12.54
C THR A 84 18.59 23.66 14.05
N ASN A 85 19.71 23.71 14.78
CA ASN A 85 19.72 23.89 16.22
C ASN A 85 19.85 25.38 16.56
N LYS A 86 18.79 25.98 17.10
CA LYS A 86 18.85 27.29 17.76
C LYS A 86 18.79 27.09 19.28
N PRO A 87 19.64 27.79 20.07
CA PRO A 87 19.55 27.73 21.53
C PRO A 87 18.15 28.12 22.02
N ASN A 88 17.59 27.35 22.95
CA ASN A 88 16.29 27.58 23.60
C ASN A 88 15.05 27.53 22.68
N THR A 89 15.13 26.90 21.51
CA THR A 89 13.94 26.58 20.69
C THR A 89 13.85 25.08 20.42
N TRP A 90 12.65 24.63 20.07
CA TRP A 90 12.50 23.31 19.46
C TRP A 90 13.38 23.20 18.22
N GLN A 91 13.93 22.02 17.97
CA GLN A 91 14.74 21.76 16.79
C GLN A 91 13.83 21.83 15.56
N THR A 92 14.10 22.77 14.66
CA THR A 92 13.44 22.82 13.36
C THR A 92 14.20 21.94 12.39
N VAL A 93 13.45 21.16 11.62
CA VAL A 93 14.00 20.27 10.60
C VAL A 93 13.48 20.67 9.24
N HIS A 94 14.40 20.97 8.33
CA HIS A 94 14.10 21.15 6.93
C HIS A 94 14.16 19.81 6.21
N VAL A 95 13.14 19.48 5.44
CA VAL A 95 13.07 18.24 4.65
C VAL A 95 12.99 18.60 3.18
N ASP A 96 13.99 18.16 2.42
CA ASP A 96 13.93 18.10 0.96
C ASP A 96 13.32 16.76 0.54
N VAL A 97 12.33 16.81 -0.35
CA VAL A 97 11.82 15.63 -1.06
C VAL A 97 12.55 15.52 -2.39
N LEU A 98 13.14 14.36 -2.66
CA LEU A 98 14.00 14.11 -3.81
C LEU A 98 13.35 13.10 -4.77
N ASP A 99 13.45 13.37 -6.07
CA ASP A 99 13.23 12.42 -7.17
C ASP A 99 14.58 12.18 -7.86
N GLY A 100 15.24 11.08 -7.48
CA GLY A 100 16.68 10.91 -7.73
C GLY A 100 17.49 11.98 -6.99
N ASP A 101 18.24 12.81 -7.71
CA ASP A 101 19.06 13.90 -7.14
C ASP A 101 18.35 15.26 -7.11
N ALA A 102 17.18 15.37 -7.75
CA ALA A 102 16.46 16.63 -7.88
C ALA A 102 15.53 16.85 -6.68
N THR A 103 15.65 18.00 -6.00
CA THR A 103 14.64 18.44 -5.03
C THR A 103 13.36 18.83 -5.77
N VAL A 104 12.26 18.13 -5.49
CA VAL A 104 10.94 18.39 -6.10
C VAL A 104 10.00 19.14 -5.18
N ALA A 105 10.20 19.02 -3.86
CA ALA A 105 9.44 19.74 -2.85
C ALA A 105 10.26 19.89 -1.58
N SER A 106 9.82 20.76 -0.69
CA SER A 106 10.45 20.93 0.62
C SER A 106 9.43 21.39 1.66
N TYR A 107 9.63 21.00 2.91
CA TYR A 107 8.83 21.47 4.03
C TYR A 107 9.64 21.54 5.31
N ASP A 108 9.20 22.37 6.24
CA ASP A 108 9.78 22.47 7.58
C ASP A 108 8.91 21.72 8.59
N ARG A 109 9.56 21.06 9.54
CA ARG A 109 8.94 20.42 10.70
C ARG A 109 9.43 21.08 11.98
N ASN A 110 8.55 21.23 12.96
CA ASN A 110 8.90 21.80 14.28
C ASN A 110 9.46 20.78 15.28
N TYR A 111 9.80 19.58 14.82
CA TYR A 111 10.39 18.51 15.61
C TYR A 111 11.41 17.72 14.77
N SER A 112 12.36 17.07 15.44
CA SER A 112 13.48 16.35 14.79
C SER A 112 13.42 14.84 14.88
N MET A 113 12.54 14.32 15.72
CA MET A 113 12.31 12.89 15.84
C MET A 113 11.49 12.43 14.63
N LEU A 114 11.63 11.16 14.23
CA LEU A 114 10.71 10.49 13.30
C LEU A 114 10.88 10.87 11.80
N GLN A 115 10.61 9.91 10.93
CA GLN A 115 10.62 10.08 9.46
C GLN A 115 9.19 9.99 8.93
N THR A 116 8.46 11.10 9.03
CA THR A 116 7.06 11.22 8.65
C THR A 116 6.94 11.66 7.19
N PHE A 117 7.25 10.73 6.28
CA PHE A 117 7.11 10.89 4.83
C PHE A 117 6.67 9.56 4.20
N GLU A 118 5.47 9.53 3.60
CA GLU A 118 4.94 8.37 2.88
C GLU A 118 4.35 8.82 1.54
N PRO A 119 5.06 8.62 0.42
CA PRO A 119 4.57 8.95 -0.90
C PRO A 119 3.55 7.89 -1.37
N PHE A 120 2.47 8.33 -2.02
CA PHE A 120 1.40 7.45 -2.49
C PHE A 120 0.77 7.95 -3.78
N ARG A 121 0.09 7.07 -4.49
CA ARG A 121 -0.65 7.40 -5.72
C ARG A 121 -2.12 7.49 -5.45
N GLN A 122 -2.79 8.39 -6.17
CA GLN A 122 -4.23 8.39 -6.30
C GLN A 122 -4.55 8.79 -7.74
N GLY A 123 -4.95 7.81 -8.55
CA GLY A 123 -5.06 7.97 -10.00
C GLY A 123 -3.71 8.26 -10.65
N ASP A 124 -3.63 9.34 -11.43
CA ASP A 124 -2.44 9.81 -12.13
C ASP A 124 -1.55 10.76 -11.30
N ARG A 125 -2.01 11.13 -10.10
CA ARG A 125 -1.30 12.04 -9.19
C ARG A 125 -0.51 11.27 -8.14
N ILE A 126 0.57 11.90 -7.69
CA ILE A 126 1.41 11.39 -6.61
C ILE A 126 1.41 12.43 -5.48
N PHE A 127 1.01 11.98 -4.31
CA PHE A 127 0.95 12.75 -3.09
C PHE A 127 1.95 12.20 -2.08
N ALA A 128 2.13 12.91 -0.97
CA ALA A 128 2.82 12.39 0.20
C ALA A 128 2.10 12.78 1.48
N LEU A 129 1.94 11.80 2.38
CA LEU A 129 1.63 12.09 3.78
C LEU A 129 2.89 12.61 4.46
N ILE A 130 2.75 13.75 5.11
CA ILE A 130 3.79 14.40 5.89
C ILE A 130 3.20 14.87 7.23
N SER A 131 4.06 15.30 8.14
CA SER A 131 3.66 15.95 9.38
C SER A 131 4.55 17.17 9.60
N THR A 132 3.96 18.36 9.50
CA THR A 132 4.67 19.66 9.61
C THR A 132 4.73 20.16 11.05
N ASP A 133 3.71 19.83 11.82
CA ASP A 133 3.65 20.00 13.26
C ASP A 133 3.73 18.63 13.94
N TYR A 134 4.30 18.59 15.14
CA TYR A 134 4.36 17.38 15.96
C TYR A 134 3.00 16.69 16.15
N THR A 135 1.88 17.40 15.96
CA THR A 135 0.52 16.90 16.22
C THR A 135 -0.41 16.89 15.02
N ASP A 136 0.11 17.06 13.80
CA ASP A 136 -0.68 17.10 12.57
C ASP A 136 -0.26 16.05 11.54
N THR A 137 -1.22 15.70 10.68
CA THR A 137 -0.98 15.03 9.39
C THR A 137 -1.38 15.98 8.27
N ALA A 138 -0.57 16.04 7.22
CA ALA A 138 -0.84 16.82 6.03
C ALA A 138 -0.54 16.02 4.77
N VAL A 139 -1.14 16.44 3.65
CA VAL A 139 -0.92 15.87 2.33
C VAL A 139 -0.26 16.92 1.44
N MET A 140 0.88 16.56 0.88
CA MET A 140 1.61 17.35 -0.11
C MET A 140 1.38 16.77 -1.51
N ASP A 141 1.10 17.63 -2.49
CA ASP A 141 1.17 17.28 -3.91
C ASP A 141 2.63 17.32 -4.37
N LEU A 142 3.18 16.17 -4.78
CA LEU A 142 4.58 16.07 -5.19
C LEU A 142 4.84 16.68 -6.58
N HIS A 143 3.79 17.01 -7.34
CA HIS A 143 3.93 17.74 -8.60
C HIS A 143 4.14 19.23 -8.38
N THR A 144 3.40 19.83 -7.43
CA THR A 144 3.47 21.28 -7.16
C THR A 144 4.37 21.63 -5.98
N GLY A 145 4.61 20.67 -5.08
CA GLY A 145 5.25 20.88 -3.79
C GLY A 145 4.37 21.55 -2.75
N GLU A 146 3.08 21.76 -3.05
CA GLU A 146 2.14 22.44 -2.15
C GLU A 146 1.48 21.47 -1.18
N ILE A 147 1.23 21.93 0.05
CA ILE A 147 0.38 21.22 1.01
C ILE A 147 -1.08 21.53 0.64
N ILE A 148 -1.82 20.50 0.25
CA ILE A 148 -3.18 20.62 -0.28
C ILE A 148 -4.26 20.26 0.74
N ALA A 149 -3.93 19.45 1.73
CA ALA A 149 -4.83 19.08 2.84
C ALA A 149 -4.02 19.01 4.13
N ALA A 150 -4.58 19.44 5.26
CA ALA A 150 -3.92 19.33 6.55
C ALA A 150 -4.94 19.28 7.69
N GLU A 151 -4.64 18.48 8.71
CA GLU A 151 -5.32 18.58 9.99
C GLU A 151 -4.95 19.88 10.70
N GLN A 152 -5.80 20.34 11.63
CA GLN A 152 -5.41 21.43 12.52
C GLN A 152 -4.56 20.87 13.67
N PRO A 153 -3.37 21.45 13.94
CA PRO A 153 -2.56 21.05 15.09
C PRO A 153 -3.32 21.23 16.40
N HIS A 154 -3.10 20.31 17.35
CA HIS A 154 -3.77 20.33 18.65
C HIS A 154 -2.79 19.97 19.77
N GLY A 155 -2.82 20.71 20.88
CA GLY A 155 -1.87 20.50 22.00
C GLY A 155 -1.98 19.13 22.70
N ASN A 156 -3.08 18.41 22.52
CA ASN A 156 -3.26 17.01 22.94
C ASN A 156 -3.49 16.09 21.74
N GLY A 157 -2.93 16.48 20.60
CA GLY A 157 -3.09 15.76 19.34
C GLY A 157 -2.34 14.44 19.32
N PHE A 158 -2.49 13.76 18.20
CA PHE A 158 -1.77 12.54 17.90
C PHE A 158 -0.44 12.93 17.27
N CYS A 159 0.65 12.31 17.72
CA CYS A 159 1.98 12.50 17.18
C CYS A 159 2.31 11.40 16.17
N PRO A 160 2.35 11.70 14.86
CA PRO A 160 2.70 10.70 13.85
C PRO A 160 4.17 10.28 13.97
N VAL A 161 4.37 8.97 14.05
CA VAL A 161 5.69 8.29 13.99
C VAL A 161 5.94 7.76 12.59
N GLY A 162 4.89 7.37 11.89
CA GLY A 162 4.94 7.05 10.47
C GLY A 162 3.57 6.84 9.86
N PHE A 163 3.59 6.61 8.56
CA PHE A 163 2.42 6.50 7.71
C PHE A 163 2.52 5.28 6.80
N TYR A 164 1.37 4.79 6.35
CA TYR A 164 1.30 3.76 5.34
C TYR A 164 0.05 3.94 4.48
N VAL A 165 0.25 4.08 3.17
CA VAL A 165 -0.83 4.08 2.18
C VAL A 165 -0.61 2.91 1.24
N PRO A 166 -1.39 1.82 1.31
CA PRO A 166 -1.18 0.66 0.45
C PRO A 166 -1.14 1.03 -1.05
N ASP A 167 -0.06 0.65 -1.73
CA ASP A 167 0.04 0.73 -3.19
C ASP A 167 -0.43 -0.58 -3.82
N TRP A 168 -0.87 -0.54 -5.07
CA TRP A 168 -1.29 -1.73 -5.81
C TRP A 168 -0.23 -2.83 -5.79
N TRP A 169 1.05 -2.47 -5.92
CA TRP A 169 2.17 -3.42 -5.90
C TRP A 169 2.50 -3.99 -4.52
N ASP A 170 1.90 -3.46 -3.44
CA ASP A 170 2.02 -4.07 -2.11
C ASP A 170 1.13 -5.31 -1.97
N LEU A 171 -0.01 -5.33 -2.69
CA LEU A 171 -1.04 -6.36 -2.56
C LEU A 171 -1.05 -7.32 -3.74
N HIS A 172 -0.55 -6.89 -4.90
CA HIS A 172 -0.63 -7.63 -6.14
C HIS A 172 0.75 -7.86 -6.75
N ASP A 173 0.93 -9.04 -7.34
CA ASP A 173 2.17 -9.44 -8.02
C ASP A 173 2.12 -9.26 -9.55
N GLY A 174 0.96 -8.87 -10.09
CA GLY A 174 0.74 -8.73 -11.53
C GLY A 174 0.46 -10.03 -12.28
N SER A 175 0.20 -11.14 -11.57
CA SER A 175 -0.08 -12.44 -12.18
C SER A 175 -1.51 -12.58 -12.73
N THR A 176 -2.50 -12.00 -12.05
CA THR A 176 -3.89 -11.89 -12.55
C THR A 176 -3.97 -10.69 -13.49
N LEU A 177 -4.43 -10.88 -14.73
CA LEU A 177 -4.48 -9.80 -15.73
C LEU A 177 -5.92 -9.26 -15.91
N PRO A 178 -6.09 -7.95 -16.18
CA PRO A 178 -7.38 -7.34 -16.48
C PRO A 178 -8.13 -8.07 -17.60
N GLY A 179 -9.39 -8.40 -17.35
CA GLY A 179 -10.25 -9.13 -18.29
C GLY A 179 -10.09 -10.65 -18.28
N SER A 180 -9.14 -11.20 -17.52
CA SER A 180 -9.07 -12.65 -17.29
C SER A 180 -10.32 -13.15 -16.52
N MET A 181 -10.63 -14.44 -16.62
CA MET A 181 -11.76 -15.07 -15.91
C MET A 181 -11.66 -14.93 -14.38
N TYR A 182 -10.45 -14.74 -13.86
CA TYR A 182 -10.19 -14.57 -12.43
C TYR A 182 -10.08 -13.10 -12.00
N TRP A 183 -10.12 -12.15 -12.94
CA TRP A 183 -10.12 -10.73 -12.63
C TRP A 183 -11.44 -10.32 -11.97
N ARG A 184 -11.34 -9.72 -10.79
CA ARG A 184 -12.43 -9.18 -9.99
C ARG A 184 -12.17 -7.70 -9.81
N THR A 185 -12.88 -6.86 -10.56
CA THR A 185 -12.75 -5.39 -10.49
C THR A 185 -12.74 -4.85 -9.06
N ALA A 186 -13.59 -5.37 -8.17
CA ALA A 186 -13.65 -4.91 -6.78
C ALA A 186 -12.39 -5.23 -5.95
N ASP A 187 -11.67 -6.30 -6.27
CA ASP A 187 -10.52 -6.79 -5.51
C ASP A 187 -9.19 -6.44 -6.19
N ASP A 188 -9.10 -6.62 -7.50
CA ASP A 188 -7.86 -6.51 -8.28
C ASP A 188 -7.57 -5.08 -8.75
N GLU A 189 -8.51 -4.14 -8.67
CA GLU A 189 -8.27 -2.71 -8.96
C GLU A 189 -7.99 -1.89 -7.69
N TRP A 190 -8.17 -2.51 -6.51
CA TRP A 190 -7.89 -1.92 -5.21
C TRP A 190 -6.49 -2.33 -4.73
N PRO A 191 -5.73 -1.48 -3.99
CA PRO A 191 -6.06 -0.15 -3.47
C PRO A 191 -5.86 0.98 -4.48
N SER A 192 -6.57 2.09 -4.25
CA SER A 192 -6.55 3.28 -5.12
C SER A 192 -5.88 4.51 -4.48
N GLY A 193 -5.30 4.33 -3.27
CA GLY A 193 -4.75 5.42 -2.45
C GLY A 193 -5.80 6.31 -1.77
N ASP A 194 -7.04 5.81 -1.66
CA ASP A 194 -8.17 6.47 -1.01
C ASP A 194 -8.18 6.34 0.52
N PHE A 195 -7.23 5.59 1.08
CA PHE A 195 -7.08 5.43 2.52
C PHE A 195 -5.63 5.17 2.92
N GLY A 196 -5.33 5.40 4.18
CA GLY A 196 -4.05 5.05 4.76
C GLY A 196 -4.14 4.82 6.26
N PHE A 197 -2.98 4.68 6.87
CA PHE A 197 -2.80 4.52 8.29
C PHE A 197 -1.75 5.49 8.78
N VAL A 198 -1.96 5.97 9.99
CA VAL A 198 -0.93 6.66 10.77
C VAL A 198 -0.73 5.89 12.07
N TRP A 199 0.51 5.74 12.50
CA TRP A 199 0.80 5.25 13.83
C TRP A 199 1.68 6.22 14.61
N GLY A 200 1.56 6.18 15.93
CA GLY A 200 2.31 7.05 16.84
C GLY A 200 1.64 7.17 18.20
N CYS A 201 2.01 8.16 18.99
CA CYS A 201 1.50 8.31 20.36
C CYS A 201 0.44 9.41 20.46
N VAL A 202 -0.40 9.32 21.50
CA VAL A 202 -1.18 10.48 21.94
C VAL A 202 -0.33 11.24 22.93
N TRP A 203 -0.37 12.57 22.89
CA TRP A 203 0.39 13.39 23.83
C TRP A 203 0.18 12.94 25.29
N GLY A 204 1.28 12.63 25.98
CA GLY A 204 1.28 12.12 27.37
C GLY A 204 1.18 10.61 27.53
N ASP A 205 1.11 9.85 26.43
CA ASP A 205 1.11 8.38 26.37
C ASP A 205 2.31 7.90 25.54
N ASP A 206 3.50 8.02 26.13
CA ASP A 206 4.79 7.75 25.44
C ASP A 206 5.16 6.26 25.43
N SER A 207 4.39 5.39 26.09
CA SER A 207 4.71 3.95 26.22
C SER A 207 4.15 3.10 25.08
N SER A 208 3.40 3.69 24.14
CA SER A 208 2.67 2.91 23.16
C SER A 208 2.38 3.62 21.84
N TRP A 209 2.25 2.82 20.78
CA TRP A 209 1.87 3.32 19.47
C TRP A 209 0.43 2.90 19.20
N LYS A 210 -0.40 3.87 18.82
CA LYS A 210 -1.79 3.67 18.39
C LYS A 210 -1.81 3.74 16.88
N VAL A 211 -2.72 2.99 16.26
CA VAL A 211 -2.94 3.05 14.81
C VAL A 211 -4.28 3.72 14.56
N GLN A 212 -4.29 4.69 13.66
CA GLN A 212 -5.50 5.37 13.24
C GLN A 212 -5.67 5.27 11.73
N TYR A 213 -6.93 5.26 11.32
CA TYR A 213 -7.33 5.23 9.93
C TYR A 213 -7.29 6.66 9.36
N LEU A 214 -6.75 6.81 8.16
CA LEU A 214 -6.82 8.03 7.38
C LEU A 214 -7.76 7.82 6.20
N ASP A 215 -8.81 8.64 6.10
CA ASP A 215 -9.63 8.79 4.90
C ASP A 215 -8.96 9.81 3.98
N LEU A 216 -8.52 9.34 2.81
CA LEU A 216 -7.82 10.12 1.79
C LEU A 216 -8.67 10.29 0.52
N SER A 217 -9.94 9.91 0.57
CA SER A 217 -10.83 9.91 -0.61
C SER A 217 -11.14 11.30 -1.15
N GLU A 218 -11.02 12.34 -0.31
CA GLU A 218 -11.33 13.74 -0.63
C GLU A 218 -10.08 14.65 -0.60
N VAL A 219 -8.87 14.06 -0.74
CA VAL A 219 -7.61 14.82 -0.71
C VAL A 219 -7.53 15.88 -1.81
N SER A 220 -8.07 15.59 -3.00
CA SER A 220 -8.13 16.57 -4.10
C SER A 220 -8.96 17.81 -3.77
N ASP A 221 -9.89 17.69 -2.83
CA ASP A 221 -10.76 18.77 -2.35
C ASP A 221 -10.19 19.42 -1.07
N GLY A 222 -8.97 19.04 -0.68
CA GLY A 222 -8.26 19.56 0.49
C GLY A 222 -8.72 18.97 1.81
N VAL A 223 -9.37 17.80 1.78
CA VAL A 223 -9.93 17.15 2.97
C VAL A 223 -9.14 15.89 3.31
N ILE A 224 -8.71 15.80 4.56
CA ILE A 224 -8.18 14.61 5.20
C ILE A 224 -8.98 14.37 6.49
N LYS A 225 -9.39 13.13 6.75
CA LYS A 225 -10.07 12.77 8.00
C LYS A 225 -9.32 11.64 8.67
N ARG A 226 -9.29 11.68 10.00
CA ARG A 226 -8.65 10.68 10.84
C ARG A 226 -9.63 10.17 11.88
N ASP A 227 -9.65 8.86 12.07
CA ASP A 227 -10.44 8.23 13.12
C ASP A 227 -9.72 7.05 13.78
N ASP A 228 -10.19 6.72 14.98
CA ASP A 228 -9.62 5.73 15.89
C ASP A 228 -10.41 4.42 15.89
N ARG A 229 -11.01 4.02 14.76
CA ARG A 229 -11.87 2.81 14.67
C ARG A 229 -11.23 1.50 15.14
N PHE A 230 -9.90 1.42 15.17
CA PHE A 230 -9.15 0.25 15.63
C PHE A 230 -8.80 0.29 17.12
N GLY A 231 -9.08 1.41 17.79
CA GLY A 231 -8.74 1.64 19.19
C GLY A 231 -7.23 1.63 19.41
N TYR A 232 -6.82 0.97 20.50
CA TYR A 232 -5.44 0.92 20.92
C TYR A 232 -4.77 -0.37 20.45
N LEU A 233 -3.70 -0.26 19.65
CA LEU A 233 -2.97 -1.38 19.07
C LEU A 233 -1.47 -1.15 19.15
N LYS A 234 -0.80 -1.74 20.15
CA LYS A 234 0.67 -1.73 20.26
C LYS A 234 1.30 -2.52 19.12
N LEU A 235 1.64 -1.81 18.03
CA LEU A 235 2.24 -2.41 16.84
C LEU A 235 3.61 -3.01 17.13
N ALA A 236 3.93 -4.12 16.45
CA ALA A 236 5.24 -4.77 16.49
C ALA A 236 6.27 -3.99 15.64
N THR A 237 6.52 -2.75 16.02
CA THR A 237 7.35 -1.86 15.23
C THR A 237 8.81 -1.94 15.63
N ASP A 238 9.66 -2.26 14.65
CA ASP A 238 11.11 -2.22 14.74
C ASP A 238 11.62 -1.33 13.61
N SER A 239 12.68 -0.57 13.85
CA SER A 239 13.40 0.22 12.84
C SER A 239 13.77 -0.53 11.55
N LYS A 240 13.84 -1.87 11.59
CA LYS A 240 14.15 -2.76 10.48
C LYS A 240 12.92 -3.20 9.70
N LEU A 241 11.72 -3.03 10.26
CA LEU A 241 10.47 -3.41 9.64
C LEU A 241 9.93 -2.25 8.82
N VAL A 242 9.43 -2.56 7.64
CA VAL A 242 8.68 -1.60 6.82
C VAL A 242 7.19 -1.73 7.13
N PRO A 243 6.36 -0.72 6.84
CA PRO A 243 4.96 -0.71 7.29
C PRO A 243 4.14 -1.92 6.87
N ARG A 244 4.37 -2.44 5.65
CA ARG A 244 3.72 -3.67 5.15
C ARG A 244 4.06 -4.93 5.95
N ASP A 245 5.13 -4.93 6.73
CA ASP A 245 5.51 -6.07 7.58
C ASP A 245 4.61 -6.16 8.83
N PHE A 246 3.96 -5.04 9.23
CA PHE A 246 3.09 -5.00 10.40
C PHE A 246 1.67 -4.46 10.14
N ILE A 247 1.37 -3.99 8.93
CA ILE A 247 0.02 -3.66 8.44
C ILE A 247 -0.20 -4.38 7.11
N SER A 248 -1.01 -5.44 7.13
CA SER A 248 -1.38 -6.20 5.93
C SER A 248 -2.80 -5.86 5.50
N CYS A 249 -2.99 -5.64 4.20
CA CYS A 249 -4.28 -5.31 3.61
C CYS A 249 -4.67 -6.39 2.59
N SER A 250 -5.95 -6.71 2.49
CA SER A 250 -6.48 -7.65 1.51
C SER A 250 -7.92 -7.32 1.14
N SER A 251 -8.37 -7.80 -0.02
CA SER A 251 -9.77 -7.73 -0.46
C SER A 251 -10.20 -9.08 -0.98
N TRP A 252 -11.42 -9.49 -0.66
CA TRP A 252 -12.04 -10.68 -1.24
C TRP A 252 -13.53 -10.48 -1.42
N GLU A 253 -14.02 -10.62 -2.65
CA GLU A 253 -15.44 -10.43 -2.98
C GLU A 253 -15.93 -9.03 -2.60
N GLY A 254 -15.04 -8.03 -2.69
CA GLY A 254 -15.30 -6.63 -2.34
C GLY A 254 -15.21 -6.32 -0.84
N GLU A 255 -15.05 -7.33 0.02
CA GLU A 255 -14.85 -7.12 1.45
C GLU A 255 -13.38 -6.82 1.74
N ARG A 256 -13.14 -5.63 2.30
CA ARG A 256 -11.79 -5.12 2.63
C ARG A 256 -11.40 -5.55 4.04
N ARG A 257 -10.19 -6.06 4.18
CA ARG A 257 -9.64 -6.50 5.46
C ARG A 257 -8.28 -5.87 5.72
N VAL A 258 -8.04 -5.51 6.97
CA VAL A 258 -6.73 -5.15 7.50
C VAL A 258 -6.34 -6.11 8.62
N GLU A 259 -5.08 -6.51 8.67
CA GLU A 259 -4.45 -7.26 9.74
C GLU A 259 -3.28 -6.45 10.31
N PHE A 260 -3.19 -6.40 11.63
CA PHE A 260 -2.11 -5.72 12.33
C PHE A 260 -1.25 -6.75 13.07
N TYR A 261 0.06 -6.64 12.92
CA TYR A 261 1.00 -7.43 13.71
C TYR A 261 1.36 -6.62 14.96
N VAL A 262 1.01 -7.17 16.12
CA VAL A 262 1.13 -6.49 17.42
C VAL A 262 2.19 -7.15 18.29
N GLU A 263 2.83 -6.35 19.14
CA GLU A 263 3.75 -6.86 20.14
C GLU A 263 2.98 -7.42 21.34
N ARG A 264 3.40 -8.60 21.84
CA ARG A 264 2.83 -9.21 23.04
C ARG A 264 3.94 -9.75 23.94
N GLY A 265 3.96 -9.30 25.20
CA GLY A 265 4.86 -9.80 26.22
C GLY A 265 4.32 -11.07 26.89
N TYR A 266 5.20 -12.05 27.13
CA TYR A 266 4.87 -13.26 27.86
C TYR A 266 5.94 -13.58 28.89
N ASN A 267 5.51 -14.05 30.06
CA ASN A 267 6.43 -14.60 31.04
C ASN A 267 6.95 -15.94 30.51
N LEU A 268 8.27 -16.03 30.28
CA LEU A 268 8.89 -17.22 29.69
C LEU A 268 8.73 -18.50 30.54
N THR A 269 8.62 -18.36 31.86
CA THR A 269 8.49 -19.50 32.77
C THR A 269 7.07 -20.04 32.82
N THR A 270 6.07 -19.16 32.82
CA THR A 270 4.66 -19.56 33.00
C THR A 270 3.87 -19.62 31.70
N GLY A 271 4.36 -18.98 30.63
CA GLY A 271 3.61 -18.75 29.39
C GLY A 271 2.45 -17.76 29.54
N ALA A 272 2.31 -17.12 30.71
CA ALA A 272 1.23 -16.16 30.94
C ALA A 272 1.52 -14.84 30.20
N PRO A 273 0.48 -14.17 29.65
CA PRO A 273 0.66 -12.84 29.08
C PRO A 273 1.09 -11.87 30.19
N ILE A 274 2.02 -10.97 29.87
CA ILE A 274 2.39 -9.84 30.72
C ILE A 274 1.37 -8.73 30.42
N PRO A 275 0.63 -8.22 31.42
CA PRO A 275 -0.31 -7.12 31.21
C PRO A 275 0.38 -5.90 30.58
N ASP A 276 -0.32 -5.21 29.69
CA ASP A 276 0.21 -4.02 29.01
C ASP A 276 0.42 -2.83 29.98
N GLU A 277 -0.09 -2.90 31.22
CA GLU A 277 -0.03 -1.84 32.25
C GLU A 277 1.33 -1.70 32.98
N ASP A 278 2.28 -2.62 32.75
CA ASP A 278 3.54 -2.69 33.52
C ASP A 278 4.77 -2.04 32.83
N TRP A 279 4.57 -1.16 31.83
CA TRP A 279 5.66 -0.51 31.07
C TRP A 279 5.55 1.02 31.00
#